data_AF-A0A7D6VT43-F1
#
_entry.id   AF-A0A7D6VT43-F1
#
_cell.length_a   1.000
_cell.length_b   1.000
_cell.length_c   1.000
_cell.angle_alpha   90.00
_cell.angle_beta   90.00
_cell.angle_gamma   90.00
#
_symmetry.space_group_name_H-M   'P 1'
#
loop_
_entity.id
_entity.type
_entity.pdbx_description
1 polymer ?
#
loop_
_entity_poly.entity_id
_entity_poly.type
_entity_poly.pdbx_seq_one_letter_code
_entity_poly.pdbx_strand_id
1 'polypeptide(L)'
;MDYITAKEVADKWGISQRRVQVLCTQGKIQGAKRLGWAWAIPCDVEKPKDARTNDEKKRTIWGDSIMNNMLTNENIKKLMLQTAEELERWSPKNNIDIDYDNDAYQVVDLFCGSGGMSIGFAAAGVLYKKFRLIGGFDINTDACKSYEKNFGIPCIQGDVRNLAENDQEYEKFLDKIGYDRKKPTLLIGCAPCQGFSPHRKKNWDEVDERNDLVIAFAKIVKKMKPDCIVMENVPELLSKKYWNYFSTMKKMIEDEGYIVKQSIYNAAAFGVPQERFRSIIIGMKKRFSLPQYLFDKDQYRTVRDAIGELPSISPGEVLDSDEYHKCANHKQSTIDVIKQVPINGGNRPVGIGPKSGYADVYGRLKWDVPSITITGSARNPASGRFVHPEQNRGLTIREAACLQSFPKGFIFEGNFESVFMQIGEAVPPLLSGGIATSILVNLYDETDCSDEDELLITQPVSNSYSSVIAGIKVRR
;
A
#
# COMPACT_ATOMS: atom_id res chain seq x y z
N MET A 1 -4.10 41.73 -40.02
CA MET A 1 -3.96 40.72 -38.96
C MET A 1 -3.63 39.42 -39.66
N ASP A 2 -2.42 38.92 -39.45
CA ASP A 2 -2.02 37.63 -40.00
C ASP A 2 -2.70 36.53 -39.17
N TYR A 3 -3.27 35.55 -39.87
CA TYR A 3 -3.95 34.42 -39.24
C TYR A 3 -3.11 33.17 -39.45
N ILE A 4 -3.01 32.36 -38.40
CA ILE A 4 -2.37 31.04 -38.38
C ILE A 4 -3.42 29.96 -38.10
N THR A 5 -3.08 28.74 -38.46
CA THR A 5 -3.94 27.57 -38.30
C THR A 5 -4.01 27.11 -36.85
N ALA A 6 -5.05 26.34 -36.51
CA ALA A 6 -5.15 25.69 -35.20
C ALA A 6 -3.96 24.76 -34.87
N LYS A 7 -3.26 24.23 -35.88
CA LYS A 7 -2.06 23.41 -35.69
C LYS A 7 -0.86 24.28 -35.28
N GLU A 8 -0.63 25.39 -35.96
CA GLU A 8 0.46 26.32 -35.64
C GLU A 8 0.28 26.96 -34.26
N VAL A 9 -0.96 27.28 -33.87
CA VAL A 9 -1.27 27.75 -32.52
C VAL A 9 -1.02 26.65 -31.47
N ALA A 10 -1.34 25.40 -31.80
CA ALA A 10 -1.12 24.26 -30.91
C ALA A 10 0.36 24.06 -30.62
N ASP A 11 1.20 24.18 -31.65
CA ASP A 11 2.66 24.12 -31.54
C ASP A 11 3.19 25.32 -30.74
N LYS A 12 2.71 26.55 -31.02
CA LYS A 12 3.06 27.77 -30.27
C LYS A 12 2.73 27.67 -28.78
N TRP A 13 1.62 27.03 -28.42
CA TRP A 13 1.11 26.97 -27.03
C TRP A 13 1.46 25.68 -26.29
N GLY A 14 2.09 24.72 -26.96
CA GLY A 14 2.38 23.41 -26.42
C GLY A 14 1.12 22.67 -25.94
N ILE A 15 0.05 22.68 -26.74
CA ILE A 15 -1.21 21.94 -26.47
C ILE A 15 -1.65 21.16 -27.72
N SER A 16 -2.68 20.31 -27.65
CA SER A 16 -3.15 19.59 -28.84
C SER A 16 -3.97 20.50 -29.78
N GLN A 17 -3.87 20.25 -31.09
CA GLN A 17 -4.70 20.94 -32.10
C GLN A 17 -6.20 20.82 -31.79
N ARG A 18 -6.64 19.64 -31.31
CA ARG A 18 -8.02 19.42 -30.86
C ARG A 18 -8.40 20.36 -29.70
N ARG A 19 -7.49 20.60 -28.73
CA ARG A 19 -7.75 21.52 -27.63
C ARG A 19 -7.85 22.98 -28.11
N VAL A 20 -7.01 23.41 -29.04
CA VAL A 20 -7.13 24.74 -29.68
C VAL A 20 -8.51 24.89 -30.34
N GLN A 21 -8.96 23.89 -31.10
CA GLN A 21 -10.27 23.89 -31.75
C GLN A 21 -11.44 23.96 -30.74
N VAL A 22 -11.32 23.25 -29.60
CA VAL A 22 -12.30 23.35 -28.50
C VAL A 22 -12.31 24.75 -27.90
N LEU A 23 -11.16 25.37 -27.66
CA LEU A 23 -11.08 26.74 -27.13
C LEU A 23 -11.66 27.77 -28.11
N CYS A 24 -11.44 27.60 -29.42
CA CYS A 24 -12.11 28.39 -30.45
C CYS A 24 -13.64 28.22 -30.40
N THR A 25 -14.11 26.97 -30.26
CA THR A 25 -15.55 26.66 -30.21
C THR A 25 -16.21 27.23 -28.94
N GLN A 26 -15.47 27.27 -27.84
CA GLN A 26 -15.90 27.87 -26.57
C GLN A 26 -15.80 29.41 -26.54
N GLY A 27 -15.35 30.04 -27.62
CA GLY A 27 -15.19 31.50 -27.69
C GLY A 27 -14.05 32.05 -26.82
N LYS A 28 -13.14 31.19 -26.33
CA LYS A 28 -12.04 31.58 -25.43
C LYS A 28 -10.83 32.18 -26.16
N ILE A 29 -10.81 32.15 -27.49
CA ILE A 29 -9.74 32.71 -28.32
C ILE A 29 -10.33 33.88 -29.11
N GLN A 30 -10.03 35.10 -28.66
CA GLN A 30 -10.58 36.31 -29.25
C GLN A 30 -10.10 36.48 -30.69
N GLY A 31 -11.03 36.77 -31.62
CA GLY A 31 -10.73 36.96 -33.04
C GLY A 31 -10.57 35.69 -33.87
N ALA A 32 -10.70 34.49 -33.28
CA ALA A 32 -10.72 33.23 -34.04
C ALA A 32 -11.95 33.16 -34.96
N LYS A 33 -11.73 32.80 -36.22
CA LYS A 33 -12.77 32.67 -37.25
C LYS A 33 -12.80 31.25 -37.81
N ARG A 34 -14.01 30.71 -38.00
CA ARG A 34 -14.21 29.41 -38.63
C ARG A 34 -14.30 29.58 -40.15
N LEU A 35 -13.44 28.87 -40.89
CA LEU A 35 -13.40 28.84 -42.35
C LEU A 35 -13.65 27.40 -42.80
N GLY A 36 -14.92 27.05 -43.00
CA GLY A 36 -15.34 25.67 -43.26
C GLY A 36 -15.00 24.72 -42.12
N TRP A 37 -14.12 23.75 -42.38
CA TRP A 37 -13.63 22.77 -41.40
C TRP A 37 -12.38 23.23 -40.63
N ALA A 38 -11.77 24.35 -41.03
CA ALA A 38 -10.58 24.89 -40.40
C ALA A 38 -10.86 26.13 -39.54
N TRP A 39 -9.91 26.47 -38.67
CA TRP A 39 -9.92 27.70 -37.87
C TRP A 39 -8.75 28.59 -38.30
N ALA A 40 -9.06 29.86 -38.57
CA ALA A 40 -8.10 30.94 -38.73
C ALA A 40 -8.01 31.72 -37.42
N ILE A 41 -6.82 31.76 -36.81
CA ILE A 41 -6.60 32.32 -35.47
C ILE A 41 -5.55 33.44 -35.57
N PRO A 42 -5.75 34.63 -34.98
CA PRO A 42 -4.77 35.72 -35.03
C PRO A 42 -3.38 35.27 -34.53
N CYS A 43 -2.31 35.61 -35.24
CA CYS A 43 -0.95 35.15 -34.94
C CYS A 43 -0.42 35.64 -33.58
N ASP A 44 -0.91 36.79 -33.11
CA ASP A 44 -0.52 37.49 -31.90
C ASP A 44 -1.27 37.04 -30.65
N VAL A 45 -2.27 36.16 -30.77
CA VAL A 45 -3.09 35.75 -29.63
C VAL A 45 -2.30 34.94 -28.59
N GLU A 46 -2.50 35.27 -27.32
CA GLU A 46 -1.91 34.61 -26.16
C GLU A 46 -2.76 33.42 -25.67
N LYS A 47 -2.09 32.46 -25.01
CA LYS A 47 -2.71 31.24 -24.50
C LYS A 47 -3.65 31.57 -23.32
N PRO A 48 -4.93 31.17 -23.35
CA PRO A 48 -5.84 31.36 -22.21
C PRO A 48 -5.39 30.59 -20.96
N LYS A 49 -5.61 31.15 -19.76
CA LYS A 49 -5.14 30.62 -18.45
C LYS A 49 -5.61 29.18 -18.10
N ASP A 50 -6.65 28.65 -18.75
CA ASP A 50 -7.24 27.30 -18.54
C ASP A 50 -6.91 26.31 -19.68
N ALA A 51 -5.82 26.58 -20.42
CA ALA A 51 -5.36 25.68 -21.47
C ALA A 51 -4.32 24.69 -20.90
N ARG A 52 -4.77 23.49 -20.53
CA ARG A 52 -3.92 22.34 -20.16
C ARG A 52 -2.77 22.18 -21.18
N THR A 53 -1.52 22.16 -20.71
CA THR A 53 -0.31 21.86 -21.47
C THR A 53 -0.28 20.40 -21.94
N ASN A 54 0.39 20.12 -23.06
CA ASN A 54 0.74 18.76 -23.52
C ASN A 54 1.80 18.12 -22.60
N ASP A 55 1.65 18.20 -21.27
CA ASP A 55 2.51 17.44 -20.35
C ASP A 55 2.24 15.93 -20.45
N GLU A 56 1.19 15.51 -21.17
CA GLU A 56 0.96 14.09 -21.53
C GLU A 56 2.03 13.53 -22.50
N LYS A 57 2.85 14.37 -23.16
CA LYS A 57 4.02 13.92 -23.93
C LYS A 57 5.33 13.86 -23.12
N LYS A 58 5.29 14.15 -21.80
CA LYS A 58 6.42 13.93 -20.87
C LYS A 58 6.29 12.65 -20.03
N ARG A 59 5.43 11.70 -20.42
CA ARG A 59 5.45 10.32 -19.88
C ARG A 59 6.35 9.36 -20.67
N THR A 60 7.34 9.92 -21.37
CA THR A 60 8.50 9.20 -21.89
C THR A 60 9.74 10.04 -21.59
N ILE A 61 10.24 9.93 -20.36
CA ILE A 61 11.60 10.34 -20.01
C ILE A 61 12.24 9.15 -19.31
N TRP A 62 12.56 8.11 -20.07
CA TRP A 62 13.55 7.13 -19.66
C TRP A 62 14.42 6.87 -20.90
N GLY A 63 15.42 7.73 -21.08
CA GLY A 63 16.62 7.33 -21.82
C GLY A 63 17.55 6.62 -20.83
N ASP A 64 18.43 5.77 -21.34
CA ASP A 64 19.44 5.00 -20.59
C ASP A 64 20.22 5.84 -19.55
N SER A 65 20.26 7.16 -19.73
CA SER A 65 20.90 8.14 -18.84
C SER A 65 20.31 8.28 -17.43
N ILE A 66 19.04 7.92 -17.15
CA ILE A 66 18.48 8.03 -15.78
C ILE A 66 18.68 6.74 -14.98
N MET A 67 18.66 5.58 -15.64
CA MET A 67 18.99 4.29 -15.00
C MET A 67 20.40 4.32 -14.41
N ASN A 68 21.35 4.95 -15.12
CA ASN A 68 22.74 5.09 -14.68
C ASN A 68 22.96 6.04 -13.49
N ASN A 69 21.91 6.73 -12.98
CA ASN A 69 22.02 7.71 -11.90
C ASN A 69 20.99 7.51 -10.76
N MET A 70 20.24 6.39 -10.73
CA MET A 70 19.19 6.13 -9.73
C MET A 70 19.67 6.02 -8.27
N LEU A 71 20.98 5.96 -8.04
CA LEU A 71 21.56 5.29 -6.87
C LEU A 71 21.98 6.23 -5.74
N THR A 72 21.64 7.51 -5.81
CA THR A 72 21.76 8.39 -4.64
C THR A 72 20.52 8.25 -3.77
N ASN A 73 20.69 8.35 -2.44
CA ASN A 73 19.56 8.34 -1.49
C ASN A 73 18.50 9.41 -1.84
N GLU A 74 18.91 10.55 -2.40
CA GLU A 74 17.98 11.58 -2.88
C GLU A 74 17.12 11.12 -4.07
N ASN A 75 17.69 10.39 -5.02
CA ASN A 75 16.96 9.88 -6.17
C ASN A 75 15.98 8.76 -5.75
N ILE A 76 16.40 7.87 -4.86
CA ILE A 76 15.50 6.84 -4.28
C ILE A 76 14.31 7.52 -3.59
N LYS A 77 14.56 8.52 -2.74
CA LYS A 77 13.51 9.29 -2.06
C LYS A 77 12.56 9.93 -3.06
N LYS A 78 13.07 10.51 -4.15
CA LYS A 78 12.26 11.10 -5.21
C LYS A 78 11.35 10.07 -5.90
N LEU A 79 11.87 8.89 -6.24
CA LEU A 79 11.07 7.82 -6.83
C LEU A 79 9.97 7.36 -5.87
N MET A 80 10.28 7.22 -4.58
CA MET A 80 9.28 6.82 -3.59
C MET A 80 8.17 7.86 -3.44
N LEU A 81 8.50 9.16 -3.49
CA LEU A 81 7.51 10.24 -3.49
C LEU A 81 6.64 10.24 -4.76
N GLN A 82 7.22 9.98 -5.93
CA GLN A 82 6.45 9.83 -7.17
C GLN A 82 5.47 8.65 -7.09
N THR A 83 5.91 7.51 -6.55
CA THR A 83 5.05 6.35 -6.30
C THR A 83 3.92 6.71 -5.33
N ALA A 84 4.19 7.47 -4.28
CA ALA A 84 3.17 7.96 -3.35
C ALA A 84 2.14 8.88 -4.03
N GLU A 85 2.57 9.80 -4.91
CA GLU A 85 1.67 10.65 -5.68
C GLU A 85 0.78 9.85 -6.64
N GLU A 86 1.31 8.80 -7.28
CA GLU A 86 0.51 7.93 -8.14
C GLU A 86 -0.50 7.11 -7.32
N LEU A 87 -0.11 6.64 -6.14
CA LEU A 87 -1.02 5.99 -5.20
C LEU A 87 -2.20 6.90 -4.84
N GLU A 88 -1.98 8.18 -4.53
CA GLU A 88 -3.06 9.12 -4.21
C GLU A 88 -4.08 9.29 -5.35
N ARG A 89 -3.63 9.13 -6.61
CA ARG A 89 -4.45 9.22 -7.82
C ARG A 89 -5.03 7.89 -8.27
N TRP A 90 -4.79 6.82 -7.52
CA TRP A 90 -5.22 5.49 -7.88
C TRP A 90 -6.72 5.41 -8.12
N SER A 91 -7.06 4.79 -9.25
CA SER A 91 -8.42 4.33 -9.51
C SER A 91 -8.36 3.06 -10.38
N PRO A 92 -9.31 2.13 -10.24
CA PRO A 92 -9.27 0.88 -11.00
C PRO A 92 -9.24 1.05 -12.52
N LYS A 93 -9.85 2.14 -13.01
CA LYS A 93 -9.94 2.44 -14.45
C LYS A 93 -8.61 2.86 -15.08
N ASN A 94 -7.65 3.35 -14.27
CA ASN A 94 -6.40 3.91 -14.79
C ASN A 94 -5.37 2.83 -15.17
N ASN A 95 -5.60 1.57 -14.82
CA ASN A 95 -4.54 0.55 -14.75
C ASN A 95 -4.74 -0.63 -15.70
N ILE A 96 -5.79 -0.62 -16.53
CA ILE A 96 -6.22 -1.78 -17.32
C ILE A 96 -5.41 -1.90 -18.63
N ASP A 97 -4.89 -0.79 -19.17
CA ASP A 97 -4.18 -0.74 -20.46
C ASP A 97 -2.77 -0.13 -20.33
N ILE A 98 -1.92 -0.73 -19.50
CA ILE A 98 -0.52 -0.31 -19.37
C ILE A 98 0.35 -1.10 -20.35
N ASP A 99 1.02 -0.38 -21.24
CA ASP A 99 2.07 -0.92 -22.11
C ASP A 99 3.37 -1.06 -21.31
N TYR A 100 3.53 -2.23 -20.69
CA TYR A 100 4.70 -2.61 -19.90
C TYR A 100 5.88 -2.96 -20.79
N ASP A 101 7.10 -2.77 -20.27
CA ASP A 101 8.29 -3.17 -20.99
C ASP A 101 8.36 -4.69 -21.17
N ASN A 102 9.04 -5.15 -22.22
CA ASN A 102 9.15 -6.59 -22.51
C ASN A 102 9.81 -7.38 -21.38
N ASP A 103 10.76 -6.75 -20.69
CA ASP A 103 11.52 -7.25 -19.54
C ASP A 103 10.83 -6.97 -18.19
N ALA A 104 9.60 -6.45 -18.18
CA ALA A 104 8.86 -6.20 -16.95
C ALA A 104 8.68 -7.49 -16.14
N TYR A 105 8.90 -7.38 -14.83
CA TYR A 105 8.70 -8.46 -13.87
C TYR A 105 7.21 -8.73 -13.71
N GLN A 106 6.86 -10.02 -13.76
CA GLN A 106 5.54 -10.49 -13.36
C GLN A 106 5.45 -10.46 -11.85
N VAL A 107 4.50 -9.69 -11.31
CA VAL A 107 4.24 -9.62 -9.87
C VAL A 107 3.08 -10.57 -9.55
N VAL A 108 3.33 -11.52 -8.67
CA VAL A 108 2.35 -12.49 -8.16
C VAL A 108 2.18 -12.25 -6.66
N ASP A 109 0.94 -12.11 -6.19
CA ASP A 109 0.64 -11.85 -4.77
C ASP A 109 -0.04 -13.05 -4.10
N LEU A 110 0.59 -13.62 -3.08
CA LEU A 110 0.02 -14.66 -2.24
C LEU A 110 -0.46 -14.06 -0.91
N PHE A 111 -1.58 -14.56 -0.39
CA PHE A 111 -2.22 -13.94 0.78
C PHE A 111 -2.55 -12.46 0.52
N CYS A 112 -3.02 -12.17 -0.69
CA CYS A 112 -3.08 -10.81 -1.20
C CYS A 112 -4.10 -9.93 -0.47
N GLY A 113 -5.05 -10.52 0.26
CA GLY A 113 -6.17 -9.81 0.85
C GLY A 113 -6.90 -8.97 -0.20
N SER A 114 -7.24 -7.73 0.16
CA SER A 114 -7.81 -6.78 -0.82
C SER A 114 -6.77 -6.21 -1.79
N GLY A 115 -5.47 -6.44 -1.55
CA GLY A 115 -4.37 -5.97 -2.39
C GLY A 115 -3.63 -4.74 -1.87
N GLY A 116 -3.56 -4.54 -0.55
CA GLY A 116 -2.80 -3.42 0.05
C GLY A 116 -1.30 -3.48 -0.25
N MET A 117 -0.73 -4.67 -0.38
CA MET A 117 0.64 -4.84 -0.91
C MET A 117 0.66 -4.66 -2.43
N SER A 118 -0.20 -5.36 -3.17
CA SER A 118 -0.28 -5.24 -4.64
C SER A 118 -0.35 -3.81 -5.19
N ILE A 119 -1.12 -2.92 -4.55
CA ILE A 119 -1.31 -1.57 -5.08
C ILE A 119 -0.01 -0.74 -5.13
N GLY A 120 0.92 -0.94 -4.21
CA GLY A 120 2.22 -0.26 -4.26
C GLY A 120 3.06 -0.70 -5.47
N PHE A 121 3.05 -2.01 -5.77
CA PHE A 121 3.71 -2.55 -6.96
C PHE A 121 3.00 -2.13 -8.25
N ALA A 122 1.67 -2.08 -8.24
CA ALA A 122 0.90 -1.65 -9.40
C ALA A 122 1.12 -0.15 -9.69
N ALA A 123 1.16 0.72 -8.67
CA ALA A 123 1.49 2.13 -8.85
C ALA A 123 2.92 2.33 -9.40
N ALA A 124 3.90 1.58 -8.87
CA ALA A 124 5.24 1.55 -9.46
C ALA A 124 5.23 1.01 -10.90
N GLY A 125 4.37 0.03 -11.22
CA GLY A 125 4.14 -0.48 -12.56
C GLY A 125 3.63 0.57 -13.54
N VAL A 126 2.67 1.40 -13.12
CA VAL A 126 2.14 2.52 -13.91
C VAL A 126 3.24 3.53 -14.24
N LEU A 127 4.06 3.89 -13.25
CA LEU A 127 5.09 4.93 -13.40
C LEU A 127 6.30 4.46 -14.20
N TYR A 128 6.79 3.26 -13.89
CA TYR A 128 8.09 2.78 -14.33
C TYR A 128 7.99 1.67 -15.37
N LYS A 129 6.80 1.12 -15.61
CA LYS A 129 6.54 0.05 -16.60
C LYS A 129 7.33 -1.25 -16.40
N LYS A 130 8.02 -1.39 -15.27
CA LYS A 130 8.85 -2.55 -14.93
C LYS A 130 8.17 -3.61 -14.07
N PHE A 131 7.01 -3.32 -13.49
CA PHE A 131 6.25 -4.27 -12.66
C PHE A 131 4.86 -4.48 -13.23
N ARG A 132 4.56 -5.69 -13.69
CA ARG A 132 3.25 -6.09 -14.16
C ARG A 132 2.60 -7.03 -13.16
N LEU A 133 1.61 -6.53 -12.43
CA LEU A 133 0.79 -7.37 -11.56
C LEU A 133 -0.08 -8.31 -12.42
N ILE A 134 0.03 -9.62 -12.22
CA ILE A 134 -0.65 -10.61 -13.08
C ILE A 134 -1.73 -11.43 -12.34
N GLY A 135 -1.65 -11.54 -11.02
CA GLY A 135 -2.71 -12.18 -10.26
C GLY A 135 -2.44 -12.26 -8.76
N GLY A 136 -3.51 -12.55 -8.02
CA GLY A 136 -3.51 -12.77 -6.58
C GLY A 136 -4.00 -14.17 -6.19
N PHE A 137 -3.70 -14.59 -4.97
CA PHE A 137 -4.24 -15.81 -4.36
C PHE A 137 -4.57 -15.55 -2.89
N ASP A 138 -5.83 -15.76 -2.48
CA ASP A 138 -6.26 -15.57 -1.10
C ASP A 138 -7.39 -16.52 -0.71
N ILE A 139 -7.57 -16.78 0.59
CA ILE A 139 -8.64 -17.64 1.08
C ILE A 139 -9.98 -16.90 1.19
N ASN A 140 -9.95 -15.57 1.36
CA ASN A 140 -11.11 -14.74 1.62
C ASN A 140 -11.78 -14.28 0.32
N THR A 141 -13.03 -14.69 0.12
CA THR A 141 -13.81 -14.37 -1.09
C THR A 141 -14.06 -12.87 -1.28
N ASP A 142 -14.38 -12.12 -0.23
CA ASP A 142 -14.66 -10.67 -0.35
C ASP A 142 -13.39 -9.88 -0.65
N ALA A 143 -12.27 -10.31 -0.07
CA ALA A 143 -10.96 -9.76 -0.35
C ALA A 143 -10.54 -10.01 -1.81
N CYS A 144 -10.73 -11.24 -2.32
CA CYS A 144 -10.51 -11.58 -3.73
C CYS A 144 -11.35 -10.69 -4.67
N LYS A 145 -12.63 -10.50 -4.38
CA LYS A 145 -13.50 -9.61 -5.19
C LYS A 145 -13.01 -8.16 -5.19
N SER A 146 -12.58 -7.67 -4.03
CA SER A 146 -12.01 -6.32 -3.92
C SER A 146 -10.73 -6.21 -4.76
N TYR A 147 -9.86 -7.22 -4.68
CA TYR A 147 -8.64 -7.30 -5.48
C TYR A 147 -8.96 -7.22 -6.98
N GLU A 148 -9.80 -8.12 -7.48
CA GLU A 148 -10.19 -8.16 -8.91
C GLU A 148 -10.80 -6.83 -9.38
N LYS A 149 -11.64 -6.21 -8.55
CA LYS A 149 -12.28 -4.94 -8.88
C LYS A 149 -11.31 -3.77 -8.95
N ASN A 150 -10.21 -3.80 -8.19
CA ASN A 150 -9.20 -2.75 -8.22
C ASN A 150 -8.17 -2.91 -9.33
N PHE A 151 -7.79 -4.14 -9.65
CA PHE A 151 -6.67 -4.40 -10.56
C PHE A 151 -7.11 -4.90 -11.94
N GLY A 152 -8.35 -5.38 -12.10
CA GLY A 152 -8.82 -5.93 -13.38
C GLY A 152 -8.11 -7.22 -13.81
N ILE A 153 -7.48 -7.91 -12.86
CA ILE A 153 -6.72 -9.16 -13.03
C ILE A 153 -7.28 -10.22 -12.09
N PRO A 154 -7.08 -11.52 -12.37
CA PRO A 154 -7.64 -12.60 -11.56
C PRO A 154 -7.09 -12.64 -10.12
N CYS A 155 -7.98 -12.95 -9.17
CA CYS A 155 -7.60 -13.36 -7.82
C CYS A 155 -8.20 -14.73 -7.51
N ILE A 156 -7.34 -15.74 -7.36
CA ILE A 156 -7.80 -17.11 -7.20
C ILE A 156 -8.08 -17.38 -5.73
N GLN A 157 -9.34 -17.73 -5.42
CA GLN A 157 -9.71 -18.12 -4.07
C GLN A 157 -9.18 -19.52 -3.74
N GLY A 158 -8.43 -19.65 -2.66
CA GLY A 158 -8.02 -20.96 -2.14
C GLY A 158 -7.11 -20.90 -0.92
N ASP A 159 -6.77 -22.07 -0.41
CA ASP A 159 -5.76 -22.23 0.64
C ASP A 159 -4.37 -22.37 0.00
N VAL A 160 -3.43 -21.51 0.39
CA VAL A 160 -2.07 -21.50 -0.18
C VAL A 160 -1.36 -22.85 0.01
N ARG A 161 -1.73 -23.61 1.04
CA ARG A 161 -1.16 -24.93 1.33
C ARG A 161 -1.44 -25.90 0.19
N ASN A 162 -2.54 -25.71 -0.54
CA ASN A 162 -2.83 -26.50 -1.73
C ASN A 162 -1.82 -26.19 -2.85
N LEU A 163 -1.41 -24.93 -3.04
CA LEU A 163 -0.35 -24.59 -4.01
C LEU A 163 1.00 -25.19 -3.59
N ALA A 164 1.28 -25.20 -2.29
CA ALA A 164 2.52 -25.75 -1.75
C ALA A 164 2.60 -27.29 -1.87
N GLU A 165 1.51 -28.02 -1.63
CA GLU A 165 1.53 -29.48 -1.57
C GLU A 165 0.94 -30.19 -2.81
N ASN A 166 0.16 -29.50 -3.65
CA ASN A 166 -0.50 -30.11 -4.81
C ASN A 166 -0.09 -29.43 -6.12
N ASP A 167 0.73 -30.13 -6.92
CA ASP A 167 1.24 -29.62 -8.19
C ASP A 167 0.15 -29.35 -9.23
N GLN A 168 -0.96 -30.08 -9.20
CA GLN A 168 -2.08 -29.82 -10.13
C GLN A 168 -2.77 -28.49 -9.81
N GLU A 169 -2.99 -28.19 -8.53
CA GLU A 169 -3.58 -26.91 -8.11
C GLU A 169 -2.60 -25.75 -8.36
N TYR A 170 -1.30 -25.99 -8.17
CA TYR A 170 -0.25 -25.04 -8.52
C TYR A 170 -0.25 -24.69 -10.02
N GLU A 171 -0.24 -25.68 -10.92
CA GLU A 171 -0.26 -25.42 -12.36
C GLU A 171 -1.58 -24.74 -12.81
N LYS A 172 -2.73 -25.15 -12.24
CA LYS A 172 -4.01 -24.47 -12.50
C LYS A 172 -3.98 -23.00 -12.08
N PHE A 173 -3.34 -22.69 -10.96
CA PHE A 173 -3.18 -21.30 -10.51
C PHE A 173 -2.34 -20.50 -11.51
N LEU A 174 -1.18 -21.02 -11.92
CA LEU A 174 -0.30 -20.36 -12.90
C LEU A 174 -0.98 -20.10 -14.24
N ASP A 175 -1.75 -21.08 -14.74
CA ASP A 175 -2.52 -20.94 -15.97
C ASP A 175 -3.57 -19.83 -15.87
N LYS A 176 -4.34 -19.81 -14.78
CA LYS A 176 -5.40 -18.80 -14.57
C LYS A 176 -4.88 -17.37 -14.48
N ILE A 177 -3.70 -17.17 -13.90
CA ILE A 177 -3.08 -15.83 -13.81
C ILE A 177 -2.27 -15.47 -15.06
N GLY A 178 -2.20 -16.36 -16.06
CA GLY A 178 -1.43 -16.14 -17.29
C GLY A 178 0.08 -16.04 -17.06
N TYR A 179 0.61 -16.84 -16.12
CA TYR A 179 2.02 -16.82 -15.76
C TYR A 179 2.92 -17.29 -16.91
N ASP A 180 3.86 -16.45 -17.36
CA ASP A 180 4.89 -16.83 -18.32
C ASP A 180 6.19 -17.23 -17.59
N ARG A 181 6.59 -18.51 -17.72
CA ARG A 181 7.82 -19.04 -17.10
C ARG A 181 9.11 -18.48 -17.69
N LYS A 182 9.04 -17.80 -18.84
CA LYS A 182 10.20 -17.18 -19.50
C LYS A 182 10.44 -15.74 -19.05
N LYS A 183 9.48 -15.13 -18.35
CA LYS A 183 9.59 -13.76 -17.85
C LYS A 183 10.14 -13.73 -16.43
N PRO A 184 10.84 -12.64 -16.06
CA PRO A 184 11.29 -12.48 -14.70
C PRO A 184 10.09 -12.32 -13.75
N THR A 185 10.23 -12.78 -12.51
CA THR A 185 9.11 -12.86 -11.55
C THR A 185 9.48 -12.25 -10.21
N LEU A 186 8.53 -11.49 -9.67
CA LEU A 186 8.54 -10.99 -8.30
C LEU A 186 7.38 -11.65 -7.54
N LEU A 187 7.69 -12.40 -6.49
CA LEU A 187 6.68 -13.02 -5.64
C LEU A 187 6.53 -12.22 -4.35
N ILE A 188 5.35 -11.65 -4.13
CA ILE A 188 5.00 -11.00 -2.86
C ILE A 188 4.09 -11.91 -2.03
N GLY A 189 4.21 -11.83 -0.70
CA GLY A 189 3.38 -12.61 0.21
C GLY A 189 3.14 -11.95 1.56
N CYS A 190 1.87 -11.86 1.98
CA CYS A 190 1.48 -11.25 3.26
C CYS A 190 0.87 -12.29 4.21
N ALA A 191 1.66 -13.31 4.58
CA ALA A 191 1.12 -14.49 5.28
C ALA A 191 0.47 -14.12 6.62
N PRO A 192 -0.77 -14.58 6.89
CA PRO A 192 -1.52 -14.19 8.07
C PRO A 192 -0.86 -14.72 9.34
N CYS A 193 -1.04 -13.95 10.42
CA CYS A 193 -0.22 -14.08 11.62
C CYS A 193 -1.01 -14.48 12.89
N GLN A 194 -2.20 -15.06 12.74
CA GLN A 194 -3.12 -15.30 13.87
C GLN A 194 -2.59 -16.28 14.96
N GLY A 195 -1.52 -17.02 14.68
CA GLY A 195 -0.76 -17.84 15.66
C GLY A 195 0.33 -17.08 16.44
N PHE A 196 0.70 -15.88 15.99
CA PHE A 196 1.85 -15.12 16.51
C PHE A 196 1.50 -13.95 17.42
N SER A 197 0.21 -13.78 17.77
CA SER A 197 -0.24 -12.68 18.63
C SER A 197 0.31 -12.81 20.06
N PRO A 198 0.78 -11.71 20.68
CA PRO A 198 1.21 -11.67 22.09
C PRO A 198 0.11 -12.10 23.08
N HIS A 199 -1.15 -12.15 22.67
CA HIS A 199 -2.31 -12.38 23.54
C HIS A 199 -2.61 -13.87 23.82
N ARG A 200 -1.95 -14.82 23.15
CA ARG A 200 -2.05 -16.25 23.52
C ARG A 200 -1.09 -16.60 24.65
N LYS A 201 -1.58 -16.56 25.89
CA LYS A 201 -0.84 -16.99 27.10
C LYS A 201 -1.07 -18.45 27.52
N LYS A 202 -2.05 -19.17 26.95
CA LYS A 202 -2.59 -20.39 27.58
C LYS A 202 -2.28 -21.76 26.95
N ASN A 203 -1.83 -21.83 25.69
CA ASN A 203 -1.43 -23.09 25.03
C ASN A 203 -0.10 -22.83 24.28
N TRP A 204 1.05 -22.94 24.96
CA TRP A 204 2.37 -22.58 24.39
C TRP A 204 3.04 -23.76 23.69
N ASP A 205 2.50 -24.96 23.89
CA ASP A 205 3.12 -26.26 23.65
C ASP A 205 2.45 -27.01 22.48
N GLU A 206 1.36 -26.46 21.93
CA GLU A 206 0.65 -27.02 20.78
C GLU A 206 1.29 -26.56 19.47
N VAL A 207 1.63 -27.51 18.60
CA VAL A 207 2.10 -27.27 17.23
C VAL A 207 0.98 -26.59 16.44
N ASP A 208 1.12 -25.30 16.13
CA ASP A 208 0.10 -24.55 15.37
C ASP A 208 0.22 -24.87 13.88
N GLU A 209 -0.79 -25.53 13.31
CA GLU A 209 -0.96 -25.84 11.87
C GLU A 209 -0.91 -24.61 10.93
N ARG A 210 -0.89 -23.38 11.48
CA ARG A 210 -0.81 -22.12 10.72
C ARG A 210 0.59 -21.51 10.68
N ASN A 211 1.52 -22.01 11.51
CA ASN A 211 2.95 -21.72 11.34
C ASN A 211 3.51 -22.40 10.07
N ASP A 212 2.74 -23.30 9.47
CA ASP A 212 3.01 -23.91 8.17
C ASP A 212 2.90 -22.93 7.00
N LEU A 213 2.26 -21.75 7.15
CA LEU A 213 2.06 -20.84 6.02
C LEU A 213 3.36 -20.18 5.54
N VAL A 214 4.29 -19.87 6.44
CA VAL A 214 5.61 -19.34 6.05
C VAL A 214 6.45 -20.42 5.36
N ILE A 215 6.28 -21.68 5.76
CA ILE A 215 6.92 -22.83 5.12
C ILE A 215 6.27 -23.13 3.76
N ALA A 216 4.94 -23.03 3.65
CA ALA A 216 4.21 -23.14 2.40
C ALA A 216 4.66 -22.08 1.39
N PHE A 217 4.86 -20.83 1.85
CA PHE A 217 5.45 -19.78 1.03
C PHE A 217 6.85 -20.17 0.52
N ALA A 218 7.74 -20.65 1.40
CA ALA A 218 9.07 -21.12 0.98
C ALA A 218 9.03 -22.30 0.00
N LYS A 219 8.08 -23.24 0.17
CA LYS A 219 7.85 -24.33 -0.80
C LYS A 219 7.42 -23.78 -2.17
N ILE A 220 6.57 -22.77 -2.20
CA ILE A 220 6.16 -22.12 -3.45
C ILE A 220 7.32 -21.34 -4.08
N VAL A 221 8.15 -20.64 -3.28
CA VAL A 221 9.39 -20.01 -3.77
C VAL A 221 10.29 -21.04 -4.45
N LYS A 222 10.46 -22.23 -3.85
CA LYS A 222 11.23 -23.32 -4.44
C LYS A 222 10.66 -23.84 -5.76
N LYS A 223 9.32 -23.94 -5.89
CA LYS A 223 8.65 -24.36 -7.14
C LYS A 223 8.70 -23.28 -8.23
N MET A 224 8.49 -22.02 -7.86
CA MET A 224 8.36 -20.89 -8.79
C MET A 224 9.72 -20.31 -9.21
N LYS A 225 10.71 -20.35 -8.31
CA LYS A 225 12.06 -19.78 -8.47
C LYS A 225 12.08 -18.30 -8.92
N PRO A 226 11.33 -17.40 -8.27
CA PRO A 226 11.28 -15.98 -8.63
C PRO A 226 12.68 -15.32 -8.62
N ASP A 227 12.77 -14.11 -9.16
CA ASP A 227 14.00 -13.32 -9.16
C ASP A 227 14.11 -12.46 -7.90
N CYS A 228 12.95 -12.05 -7.37
CA CYS A 228 12.81 -11.34 -6.11
C CYS A 228 11.63 -11.90 -5.32
N ILE A 229 11.81 -12.04 -4.02
CA ILE A 229 10.73 -12.32 -3.07
C ILE A 229 10.56 -11.17 -2.10
N VAL A 230 9.31 -10.91 -1.72
CA VAL A 230 8.99 -10.03 -0.59
C VAL A 230 7.97 -10.73 0.27
N MET A 231 8.28 -10.85 1.54
CA MET A 231 7.34 -11.35 2.52
C MET A 231 7.13 -10.32 3.61
N GLU A 232 5.88 -9.92 3.78
CA GLU A 232 5.45 -9.11 4.92
C GLU A 232 4.91 -10.02 6.02
N ASN A 233 5.20 -9.64 7.27
CA ASN A 233 4.56 -10.23 8.42
C ASN A 233 4.55 -9.27 9.62
N VAL A 234 3.93 -9.67 10.73
CA VAL A 234 4.02 -8.91 11.98
C VAL A 234 5.45 -8.98 12.56
N PRO A 235 5.83 -8.00 13.38
CA PRO A 235 7.14 -7.96 14.04
C PRO A 235 7.48 -9.20 14.89
N GLU A 236 6.48 -9.84 15.50
CA GLU A 236 6.66 -11.04 16.33
C GLU A 236 7.33 -12.21 15.59
N LEU A 237 7.24 -12.30 14.27
CA LEU A 237 7.95 -13.33 13.48
C LEU A 237 9.46 -13.34 13.76
N LEU A 238 10.06 -12.18 14.01
CA LEU A 238 11.50 -12.03 14.31
C LEU A 238 11.82 -12.02 15.82
N SER A 239 10.86 -12.39 16.66
CA SER A 239 11.09 -12.57 18.11
C SER A 239 11.69 -13.95 18.44
N LYS A 240 12.29 -14.11 19.62
CA LYS A 240 12.84 -15.38 20.10
C LYS A 240 11.83 -16.53 20.04
N LYS A 241 10.55 -16.23 20.32
CA LYS A 241 9.47 -17.23 20.33
C LYS A 241 9.27 -17.88 18.96
N TYR A 242 9.46 -17.13 17.88
CA TYR A 242 9.12 -17.56 16.52
C TYR A 242 10.32 -17.63 15.58
N TRP A 243 11.52 -17.33 16.10
CA TRP A 243 12.76 -17.32 15.35
C TRP A 243 13.02 -18.62 14.60
N ASN A 244 12.74 -19.78 15.20
CA ASN A 244 12.97 -21.07 14.55
C ASN A 244 12.15 -21.23 13.26
N TYR A 245 10.92 -20.72 13.21
CA TYR A 245 10.10 -20.75 12.00
C TYR A 245 10.68 -19.83 10.93
N PHE A 246 11.02 -18.60 11.31
CA PHE A 246 11.68 -17.65 10.42
C PHE A 246 13.00 -18.22 9.87
N SER A 247 13.87 -18.77 10.73
CA SER A 247 15.17 -19.31 10.32
C SER A 247 15.03 -20.54 9.43
N THR A 248 14.01 -21.37 9.64
CA THR A 248 13.74 -22.55 8.80
C THR A 248 13.28 -22.12 7.40
N MET A 249 12.29 -21.22 7.33
CA MET A 249 11.85 -20.63 6.06
C MET A 249 13.01 -19.92 5.34
N LYS A 250 13.78 -19.09 6.06
CA LYS A 250 14.95 -18.40 5.53
C LYS A 250 15.95 -19.40 4.93
N LYS A 251 16.28 -20.46 5.67
CA LYS A 251 17.21 -21.49 5.21
C LYS A 251 16.72 -22.19 3.94
N MET A 252 15.43 -22.55 3.87
CA MET A 252 14.83 -23.15 2.67
C MET A 252 14.95 -22.24 1.44
N ILE A 253 14.81 -20.93 1.64
CA ILE A 253 14.92 -19.94 0.56
C ILE A 253 16.41 -19.73 0.18
N GLU A 254 17.31 -19.64 1.16
CA GLU A 254 18.76 -19.52 0.91
C GLU A 254 19.33 -20.75 0.20
N ASP A 255 18.80 -21.95 0.46
CA ASP A 255 19.18 -23.18 -0.24
C ASP A 255 18.83 -23.16 -1.74
N GLU A 256 17.91 -22.29 -2.15
CA GLU A 256 17.59 -22.04 -3.57
C GLU A 256 18.45 -20.90 -4.18
N GLY A 257 19.46 -20.43 -3.46
CA GLY A 257 20.47 -19.47 -3.95
C GLY A 257 20.14 -17.99 -3.73
N TYR A 258 19.16 -17.68 -2.88
CA TYR A 258 18.84 -16.28 -2.54
C TYR A 258 19.70 -15.79 -1.38
N ILE A 259 20.06 -14.52 -1.44
CA ILE A 259 20.47 -13.75 -0.26
C ILE A 259 19.19 -13.25 0.40
N VAL A 260 18.98 -13.54 1.69
CA VAL A 260 17.78 -13.13 2.42
C VAL A 260 18.11 -12.10 3.51
N LYS A 261 17.50 -10.91 3.40
CA LYS A 261 17.61 -9.82 4.37
C LYS A 261 16.25 -9.51 4.99
N GLN A 262 16.25 -9.09 6.25
CA GLN A 262 15.04 -8.89 7.04
C GLN A 262 15.20 -7.73 8.01
N SER A 263 14.12 -6.96 8.19
CA SER A 263 14.07 -5.88 9.17
C SER A 263 12.65 -5.58 9.62
N ILE A 264 12.49 -4.72 10.63
CA ILE A 264 11.21 -4.23 11.11
C ILE A 264 11.08 -2.75 10.79
N TYR A 265 10.03 -2.40 10.03
CA TYR A 265 9.76 -1.04 9.59
C TYR A 265 8.57 -0.45 10.31
N ASN A 266 8.68 0.82 10.74
CA ASN A 266 7.52 1.63 11.07
C ASN A 266 6.94 2.22 9.77
N ALA A 267 5.69 1.93 9.46
CA ALA A 267 5.01 2.44 8.28
C ALA A 267 4.96 3.99 8.24
N ALA A 268 4.99 4.64 9.40
CA ALA A 268 5.05 6.10 9.48
C ALA A 268 6.30 6.71 8.80
N ALA A 269 7.41 5.97 8.81
CA ALA A 269 8.64 6.36 8.11
C ALA A 269 8.50 6.35 6.57
N PHE A 270 7.39 5.84 6.04
CA PHE A 270 7.03 5.85 4.61
C PHE A 270 5.84 6.77 4.32
N GLY A 271 5.45 7.63 5.27
CA GLY A 271 4.36 8.58 5.10
C GLY A 271 2.97 8.01 5.42
N VAL A 272 2.88 6.82 6.00
CA VAL A 272 1.59 6.32 6.51
C VAL A 272 1.23 7.10 7.77
N PRO A 273 0.01 7.65 7.92
CA PRO A 273 -0.39 8.42 9.11
C PRO A 273 -0.70 7.52 10.33
N GLN A 274 0.10 6.49 10.56
CA GLN A 274 -0.11 5.40 11.51
C GLN A 274 1.23 4.82 11.94
N GLU A 275 1.44 4.67 13.26
CA GLU A 275 2.54 3.85 13.79
C GLU A 275 2.18 2.37 13.68
N ARG A 276 2.55 1.76 12.55
CA ARG A 276 2.34 0.34 12.26
C ARG A 276 3.68 -0.32 11.95
N PHE A 277 4.11 -1.22 12.82
CA PHE A 277 5.36 -1.93 12.64
C PHE A 277 5.15 -3.26 11.92
N ARG A 278 6.04 -3.57 10.96
CA ARG A 278 6.01 -4.80 10.15
C ARG A 278 7.39 -5.38 9.90
N SER A 279 7.49 -6.70 10.00
CA SER A 279 8.65 -7.45 9.51
C SER A 279 8.58 -7.50 7.99
N ILE A 280 9.61 -7.02 7.32
CA ILE A 280 9.77 -7.13 5.87
C ILE A 280 10.98 -7.99 5.60
N ILE A 281 10.78 -9.06 4.85
CA ILE A 281 11.79 -10.04 4.45
C ILE A 281 11.90 -9.98 2.93
N ILE A 282 13.09 -9.74 2.42
CA ILE A 282 13.37 -9.65 0.99
C ILE A 282 14.43 -10.70 0.67
N GLY A 283 14.26 -11.35 -0.47
CA GLY A 283 15.25 -12.27 -1.00
C GLY A 283 15.50 -12.01 -2.48
N MET A 284 16.77 -11.96 -2.88
CA MET A 284 17.20 -11.79 -4.27
C MET A 284 18.39 -12.70 -4.56
N LYS A 285 18.61 -13.03 -5.84
CA LYS A 285 19.77 -13.83 -6.28
C LYS A 285 21.05 -13.01 -6.43
N LYS A 286 21.00 -11.71 -6.11
CA LYS A 286 22.14 -10.80 -6.08
C LYS A 286 22.16 -10.01 -4.77
N ARG A 287 23.29 -9.35 -4.49
CA ARG A 287 23.38 -8.42 -3.35
C ARG A 287 22.43 -7.24 -3.57
N PHE A 288 21.83 -6.76 -2.48
CA PHE A 288 20.86 -5.68 -2.50
C PHE A 288 20.84 -4.98 -1.13
N SER A 289 20.35 -3.75 -1.09
CA SER A 289 20.16 -2.98 0.14
C SER A 289 18.70 -3.02 0.59
N LEU A 290 18.49 -3.01 1.91
CA LEU A 290 17.14 -2.95 2.47
C LEU A 290 16.48 -1.57 2.22
N PRO A 291 15.12 -1.49 2.19
CA PRO A 291 14.43 -0.21 2.02
C PRO A 291 14.84 0.82 3.07
N GLN A 292 15.16 2.04 2.62
CA GLN A 292 15.47 3.15 3.51
C GLN A 292 14.22 3.88 3.98
N TYR A 293 14.28 4.52 5.16
CA TYR A 293 13.22 5.40 5.64
C TYR A 293 13.16 6.69 4.81
N LEU A 294 11.94 7.17 4.55
CA LEU A 294 11.71 8.42 3.81
C LEU A 294 11.63 9.64 4.71
N PHE A 295 11.12 9.43 5.92
CA PHE A 295 10.79 10.50 6.87
C PHE A 295 11.37 10.19 8.24
N ASP A 296 11.85 11.24 8.89
CA ASP A 296 12.16 11.23 10.32
C ASP A 296 10.88 11.45 11.15
N LYS A 297 10.93 11.15 12.45
CA LYS A 297 9.75 11.17 13.33
C LYS A 297 8.99 12.49 13.36
N ASP A 298 9.69 13.60 13.31
CA ASP A 298 9.13 14.95 13.31
C ASP A 298 8.43 15.31 11.99
N GLN A 299 8.63 14.50 10.95
CA GLN A 299 8.02 14.63 9.63
C GLN A 299 6.86 13.63 9.41
N TYR A 300 6.54 12.79 10.40
CA TYR A 300 5.49 11.79 10.24
C TYR A 300 4.13 12.43 10.04
N ARG A 301 3.38 11.91 9.06
CA ARG A 301 1.99 12.30 8.83
C ARG A 301 1.13 11.95 10.04
N THR A 302 0.19 12.83 10.33
CA THR A 302 -0.66 12.80 11.51
C THR A 302 -2.07 12.32 11.20
N VAL A 303 -2.86 12.03 12.22
CA VAL A 303 -4.31 11.78 12.07
C VAL A 303 -4.98 12.97 11.38
N ARG A 304 -4.57 14.21 11.69
CA ARG A 304 -5.12 15.42 11.06
C ARG A 304 -4.90 15.43 9.55
N ASP A 305 -3.69 15.08 9.10
CA ASP A 305 -3.36 15.03 7.67
C ASP A 305 -4.16 13.97 6.89
N ALA A 306 -4.69 12.96 7.59
CA ALA A 306 -5.40 11.84 6.98
C ALA A 306 -6.92 12.04 6.93
N ILE A 307 -7.50 12.55 8.02
CA ILE A 307 -8.96 12.58 8.21
C ILE A 307 -9.52 13.96 8.56
N GLY A 308 -8.68 14.98 8.75
CA GLY A 308 -9.09 16.30 9.23
C GLY A 308 -10.06 17.04 8.30
N GLU A 309 -9.97 16.79 6.99
CA GLU A 309 -10.82 17.41 5.96
C GLU A 309 -12.10 16.60 5.67
N LEU A 310 -12.32 15.46 6.34
CA LEU A 310 -13.54 14.68 6.15
C LEU A 310 -14.71 15.35 6.88
N PRO A 311 -15.91 15.40 6.26
CA PRO A 311 -17.07 16.02 6.89
C PRO A 311 -17.46 15.28 8.17
N SER A 312 -18.16 15.98 9.06
CA SER A 312 -18.72 15.35 10.26
C SER A 312 -19.94 14.52 9.91
N ILE A 313 -20.10 13.38 10.60
CA ILE A 313 -21.28 12.53 10.50
C ILE A 313 -21.69 12.01 11.87
N SER A 314 -22.96 11.64 11.99
CA SER A 314 -23.53 11.02 13.18
C SER A 314 -23.24 9.51 13.22
N PRO A 315 -23.28 8.86 14.41
CA PRO A 315 -23.27 7.40 14.51
C PRO A 315 -24.31 6.73 13.60
N GLY A 316 -23.88 5.76 12.78
CA GLY A 316 -24.76 5.02 11.86
C GLY A 316 -25.16 5.77 10.59
N GLU A 317 -24.77 7.04 10.43
CA GLU A 317 -24.97 7.82 9.22
C GLU A 317 -24.00 7.37 8.11
N VAL A 318 -24.44 7.50 6.86
CA VAL A 318 -23.64 7.33 5.65
C VAL A 318 -23.64 8.66 4.93
N LEU A 319 -22.48 9.14 4.52
CA LEU A 319 -22.40 10.34 3.70
C LEU A 319 -22.80 10.03 2.25
N ASP A 320 -23.76 10.76 1.70
CA ASP A 320 -24.26 10.54 0.34
C ASP A 320 -23.17 10.60 -0.75
N SER A 321 -22.14 11.44 -0.54
CA SER A 321 -21.04 11.60 -1.50
C SER A 321 -19.91 10.56 -1.34
N ASP A 322 -19.91 9.76 -0.27
CA ASP A 322 -18.89 8.74 -0.02
C ASP A 322 -19.47 7.59 0.82
N GLU A 323 -19.81 6.48 0.16
CA GLU A 323 -20.42 5.30 0.80
C GLU A 323 -19.52 4.62 1.86
N TYR A 324 -18.21 4.91 1.83
CA TYR A 324 -17.27 4.45 2.85
C TYR A 324 -17.17 5.41 4.03
N HIS A 325 -17.64 6.66 3.92
CA HIS A 325 -17.74 7.54 5.06
C HIS A 325 -19.01 7.22 5.88
N LYS A 326 -18.97 6.03 6.49
CA LYS A 326 -19.98 5.48 7.40
C LYS A 326 -19.32 4.78 8.57
N CYS A 327 -19.91 4.89 9.76
CA CYS A 327 -19.45 4.21 10.97
C CYS A 327 -20.57 3.34 11.58
N ALA A 328 -20.20 2.49 12.53
CA ALA A 328 -21.18 1.67 13.24
C ALA A 328 -22.19 2.56 14.00
N ASN A 329 -23.45 2.14 14.00
CA ASN A 329 -24.41 2.68 14.96
C ASN A 329 -24.03 2.19 16.38
N HIS A 330 -24.16 3.06 17.38
CA HIS A 330 -23.76 2.78 18.75
C HIS A 330 -24.98 2.77 19.67
N LYS A 331 -24.97 1.87 20.66
CA LYS A 331 -25.96 1.94 21.76
C LYS A 331 -25.79 3.26 22.50
N GLN A 332 -26.88 3.78 23.08
CA GLN A 332 -26.84 5.01 23.86
C GLN A 332 -25.77 4.95 24.96
N SER A 333 -25.66 3.81 25.65
CA SER A 333 -24.62 3.58 26.67
C SER A 333 -23.19 3.72 26.13
N THR A 334 -22.92 3.29 24.91
CA THR A 334 -21.61 3.48 24.26
C THR A 334 -21.37 4.94 23.93
N ILE A 335 -22.38 5.65 23.44
CA ILE A 335 -22.29 7.10 23.15
C ILE A 335 -22.03 7.88 24.45
N ASP A 336 -22.71 7.53 25.54
CA ASP A 336 -22.54 8.18 26.84
C ASP A 336 -21.15 7.97 27.43
N VAL A 337 -20.54 6.79 27.19
CA VAL A 337 -19.13 6.54 27.53
C VAL A 337 -18.22 7.44 26.67
N ILE A 338 -18.41 7.47 25.35
CA ILE A 338 -17.56 8.25 24.43
C ILE A 338 -17.61 9.76 24.75
N LYS A 339 -18.78 10.29 25.12
CA LYS A 339 -18.95 11.70 25.51
C LYS A 339 -18.10 12.10 26.72
N GLN A 340 -17.81 11.16 27.61
CA GLN A 340 -16.97 11.38 28.79
C GLN A 340 -15.46 11.28 28.49
N VAL A 341 -15.09 10.75 27.31
CA VAL A 341 -13.69 10.64 26.90
C VAL A 341 -13.22 12.02 26.42
N PRO A 342 -12.19 12.62 27.05
CA PRO A 342 -11.67 13.93 26.65
C PRO A 342 -11.29 13.94 25.16
N ILE A 343 -11.66 14.99 24.44
CA ILE A 343 -11.32 15.15 23.02
C ILE A 343 -9.80 15.13 22.81
N ASN A 344 -9.38 14.78 21.59
CA ASN A 344 -7.99 14.81 21.14
C ASN A 344 -7.04 13.95 21.99
N GLY A 345 -7.27 12.64 22.03
CA GLY A 345 -6.37 11.68 22.69
C GLY A 345 -6.79 11.20 24.08
N GLY A 346 -7.97 11.56 24.57
CA GLY A 346 -8.44 11.11 25.88
C GLY A 346 -8.60 9.59 26.02
N ASN A 347 -8.51 9.12 27.26
CA ASN A 347 -8.76 7.72 27.65
C ASN A 347 -10.15 7.59 28.27
N ARG A 348 -10.66 6.35 28.33
CA ARG A 348 -11.93 6.05 29.00
C ARG A 348 -11.94 6.46 30.48
N PRO A 349 -13.11 6.76 31.06
CA PRO A 349 -13.26 6.96 32.49
C PRO A 349 -12.87 5.72 33.31
N VAL A 350 -12.42 5.94 34.54
CA VAL A 350 -12.11 4.87 35.50
C VAL A 350 -13.36 4.03 35.79
N GLY A 351 -13.22 2.70 35.86
CA GLY A 351 -14.32 1.78 36.14
C GLY A 351 -15.13 1.34 34.92
N ILE A 352 -14.91 1.94 33.75
CA ILE A 352 -15.49 1.49 32.48
C ILE A 352 -14.53 0.55 31.76
N GLY A 353 -15.05 -0.52 31.14
CA GLY A 353 -14.24 -1.49 30.38
C GLY A 353 -13.52 -2.55 31.24
N PRO A 354 -12.53 -3.27 30.68
CA PRO A 354 -11.80 -4.33 31.38
C PRO A 354 -11.12 -3.83 32.67
N LYS A 355 -11.17 -4.64 33.74
CA LYS A 355 -10.55 -4.34 35.06
C LYS A 355 -9.02 -4.24 35.01
N SER A 356 -8.37 -4.90 34.05
CA SER A 356 -6.94 -4.84 33.83
C SER A 356 -6.62 -4.97 32.33
N GLY A 357 -5.54 -4.30 31.89
CA GLY A 357 -5.16 -4.23 30.48
C GLY A 357 -6.09 -3.37 29.62
N TYR A 358 -5.74 -3.22 28.34
CA TYR A 358 -6.56 -2.56 27.31
C TYR A 358 -7.01 -1.15 27.68
N ALA A 359 -6.15 -0.35 28.34
CA ALA A 359 -6.49 0.97 28.86
C ALA A 359 -6.96 1.97 27.77
N ASP A 360 -6.65 1.66 26.51
CA ASP A 360 -6.93 2.46 25.32
C ASP A 360 -8.31 2.21 24.69
N VAL A 361 -9.04 1.19 25.14
CA VAL A 361 -10.43 0.93 24.70
C VAL A 361 -11.33 2.15 24.97
N TYR A 362 -12.19 2.48 24.01
CA TYR A 362 -12.97 3.72 23.90
C TYR A 362 -12.13 4.99 23.78
N GLY A 363 -10.81 4.89 23.68
CA GLY A 363 -9.92 6.03 23.55
C GLY A 363 -10.12 6.77 22.23
N ARG A 364 -9.94 8.08 22.27
CA ARG A 364 -9.94 8.94 21.07
C ARG A 364 -8.58 8.95 20.41
N LEU A 365 -8.54 8.95 19.09
CA LEU A 365 -7.33 9.31 18.37
C LEU A 365 -6.89 10.74 18.75
N LYS A 366 -5.60 11.02 18.56
CA LYS A 366 -5.00 12.35 18.79
C LYS A 366 -4.63 12.94 17.43
N TRP A 367 -5.00 14.19 17.19
CA TRP A 367 -4.89 14.83 15.88
C TRP A 367 -3.47 14.96 15.38
N ASP A 368 -2.58 15.51 16.20
CA ASP A 368 -1.26 15.99 15.76
C ASP A 368 -0.15 14.96 16.01
N VAL A 369 -0.50 13.67 15.92
CA VAL A 369 0.42 12.53 15.93
C VAL A 369 -0.10 11.46 14.96
N PRO A 370 0.73 10.50 14.51
CA PRO A 370 0.23 9.34 13.76
C PRO A 370 -0.75 8.52 14.60
N SER A 371 -1.69 7.82 13.96
CA SER A 371 -2.61 6.95 14.69
C SER A 371 -1.91 5.72 15.28
N ILE A 372 -2.57 5.06 16.23
CA ILE A 372 -2.22 3.68 16.58
C ILE A 372 -2.53 2.74 15.40
N THR A 373 -2.01 1.51 15.45
CA THR A 373 -2.31 0.47 14.45
C THR A 373 -3.83 0.31 14.24
N ILE A 374 -4.28 0.53 13.02
CA ILE A 374 -5.65 0.23 12.60
C ILE A 374 -5.76 -1.28 12.37
N THR A 375 -6.65 -1.93 13.12
CA THR A 375 -6.86 -3.38 13.09
C THR A 375 -8.20 -3.72 12.44
N GLY A 376 -8.42 -5.00 12.11
CA GLY A 376 -9.71 -5.45 11.57
C GLY A 376 -10.89 -5.22 12.53
N SER A 377 -10.60 -5.01 13.82
CA SER A 377 -11.59 -4.70 14.85
C SER A 377 -11.81 -3.19 15.07
N ALA A 378 -11.18 -2.33 14.27
CA ALA A 378 -11.25 -0.87 14.43
C ALA A 378 -12.67 -0.29 14.27
N ARG A 379 -13.61 -1.06 13.70
CA ARG A 379 -15.03 -0.72 13.65
C ARG A 379 -15.67 -0.50 15.03
N ASN A 380 -15.10 -1.11 16.07
CA ASN A 380 -15.68 -1.14 17.41
C ASN A 380 -14.83 -0.28 18.36
N PRO A 381 -15.39 0.82 18.90
CA PRO A 381 -14.75 1.61 19.95
C PRO A 381 -14.30 0.79 21.16
N ALA A 382 -14.97 -0.33 21.44
CA ALA A 382 -14.65 -1.21 22.55
C ALA A 382 -13.36 -2.07 22.31
N SER A 383 -12.75 -1.99 21.13
CA SER A 383 -11.59 -2.82 20.74
C SER A 383 -10.25 -2.09 20.81
N GLY A 384 -10.23 -0.80 21.15
CA GLY A 384 -8.99 -0.01 21.26
C GLY A 384 -9.26 1.48 21.11
N ARG A 385 -8.21 2.25 20.80
CA ARG A 385 -8.31 3.70 20.53
C ARG A 385 -8.81 3.98 19.11
N PHE A 386 -10.08 3.67 18.87
CA PHE A 386 -10.72 3.79 17.55
C PHE A 386 -11.92 4.75 17.54
N VAL A 387 -11.88 5.78 18.39
CA VAL A 387 -12.87 6.87 18.42
C VAL A 387 -12.31 8.10 17.71
N HIS A 388 -13.16 8.81 16.95
CA HIS A 388 -12.79 10.07 16.31
C HIS A 388 -12.20 11.05 17.33
N PRO A 389 -11.17 11.86 16.98
CA PRO A 389 -10.55 12.80 17.91
C PRO A 389 -11.55 13.75 18.59
N GLU A 390 -12.63 14.13 17.89
CA GLU A 390 -13.63 15.08 18.40
C GLU A 390 -15.08 14.57 18.39
N GLN A 391 -15.48 13.74 17.42
CA GLN A 391 -16.87 13.37 17.19
C GLN A 391 -17.24 12.20 18.11
N ASN A 392 -18.48 12.12 18.56
CA ASN A 392 -18.93 11.08 19.51
C ASN A 392 -19.27 9.76 18.82
N ARG A 393 -18.33 9.24 18.01
CA ARG A 393 -18.47 8.03 17.20
C ARG A 393 -17.14 7.31 17.02
N GLY A 394 -17.23 6.03 16.66
CA GLY A 394 -16.10 5.28 16.12
C GLY A 394 -15.65 5.79 14.75
N LEU A 395 -14.54 5.24 14.26
CA LEU A 395 -14.04 5.53 12.92
C LEU A 395 -15.03 5.07 11.83
N THR A 396 -15.05 5.81 10.72
CA THR A 396 -15.67 5.34 9.47
C THR A 396 -14.77 4.38 8.70
N ILE A 397 -15.33 3.66 7.73
CA ILE A 397 -14.53 2.87 6.79
C ILE A 397 -13.52 3.79 6.07
N ARG A 398 -13.96 4.96 5.58
CA ARG A 398 -13.10 5.93 4.90
C ARG A 398 -11.96 6.40 5.79
N GLU A 399 -12.24 6.74 7.05
CA GLU A 399 -11.21 7.17 8.00
C GLU A 399 -10.19 6.06 8.26
N ALA A 400 -10.64 4.82 8.48
CA ALA A 400 -9.75 3.67 8.65
C ALA A 400 -8.89 3.42 7.40
N ALA A 401 -9.49 3.53 6.21
CA ALA A 401 -8.79 3.40 4.93
C ALA A 401 -7.72 4.51 4.76
N CYS A 402 -8.07 5.79 5.00
CA CYS A 402 -7.12 6.90 4.96
C CYS A 402 -5.97 6.72 5.95
N LEU A 403 -6.25 6.26 7.17
CA LEU A 403 -5.24 6.00 8.20
C LEU A 403 -4.32 4.81 7.84
N GLN A 404 -4.82 3.87 7.04
CA GLN A 404 -4.03 2.81 6.41
C GLN A 404 -3.37 3.24 5.09
N SER A 405 -3.49 4.51 4.69
CA SER A 405 -3.00 5.07 3.43
C SER A 405 -3.62 4.49 2.15
N PHE A 406 -4.80 3.88 2.24
CA PHE A 406 -5.57 3.54 1.04
C PHE A 406 -6.04 4.80 0.31
N PRO A 407 -5.90 4.84 -1.03
CA PRO A 407 -6.36 5.98 -1.79
C PRO A 407 -7.87 6.04 -1.90
N LYS A 408 -8.40 7.24 -2.13
CA LYS A 408 -9.86 7.47 -2.16
C LYS A 408 -10.58 6.60 -3.18
N GLY A 409 -9.95 6.37 -4.34
CA GLY A 409 -10.48 5.56 -5.44
C GLY A 409 -10.39 4.04 -5.24
N PHE A 410 -9.81 3.56 -4.13
CA PHE A 410 -9.76 2.13 -3.84
C PHE A 410 -11.15 1.58 -3.51
N ILE A 411 -11.49 0.43 -4.07
CA ILE A 411 -12.80 -0.21 -3.90
C ILE A 411 -12.70 -1.40 -2.95
N PHE A 412 -13.60 -1.49 -1.99
CA PHE A 412 -13.78 -2.64 -1.12
C PHE A 412 -15.15 -3.28 -1.36
N GLU A 413 -15.15 -4.60 -1.45
CA GLU A 413 -16.31 -5.47 -1.55
C GLU A 413 -16.60 -6.17 -0.22
N GLY A 414 -17.84 -6.60 -0.03
CA GLY A 414 -18.29 -7.28 1.18
C GLY A 414 -19.04 -6.37 2.15
N ASN A 415 -19.42 -6.94 3.29
CA ASN A 415 -20.18 -6.21 4.31
C ASN A 415 -19.28 -5.29 5.16
N PHE A 416 -19.89 -4.46 6.00
CA PHE A 416 -19.20 -3.51 6.87
C PHE A 416 -18.06 -4.13 7.70
N GLU A 417 -18.25 -5.34 8.25
CA GLU A 417 -17.20 -6.00 9.03
C GLU A 417 -16.07 -6.53 8.15
N SER A 418 -16.41 -7.12 7.01
CA SER A 418 -15.46 -7.62 6.01
C SER A 418 -14.55 -6.50 5.51
N VAL A 419 -15.09 -5.33 5.20
CA VAL A 419 -14.30 -4.18 4.74
C VAL A 419 -13.32 -3.67 5.81
N PHE A 420 -13.75 -3.57 7.07
CA PHE A 420 -12.83 -3.21 8.16
C PHE A 420 -11.72 -4.25 8.34
N MET A 421 -12.04 -5.54 8.20
CA MET A 421 -11.07 -6.63 8.26
C MET A 421 -10.02 -6.49 7.16
N GLN A 422 -10.44 -6.29 5.91
CA GLN A 422 -9.57 -6.06 4.76
C GLN A 422 -8.63 -4.86 4.99
N ILE A 423 -9.17 -3.73 5.46
CA ILE A 423 -8.35 -2.53 5.79
C ILE A 423 -7.35 -2.84 6.89
N GLY A 424 -7.78 -3.50 7.97
CA GLY A 424 -6.95 -3.75 9.14
C GLY A 424 -5.85 -4.78 8.92
N GLU A 425 -6.07 -5.77 8.05
CA GLU A 425 -5.11 -6.83 7.73
C GLU A 425 -4.11 -6.41 6.64
N ALA A 426 -4.50 -5.49 5.76
CA ALA A 426 -3.65 -5.03 4.67
C ALA A 426 -2.30 -4.43 5.12
N VAL A 427 -1.30 -4.61 4.25
CA VAL A 427 -0.11 -3.76 4.22
C VAL A 427 -0.52 -2.35 3.78
N PRO A 428 -0.08 -1.28 4.46
CA PRO A 428 -0.36 0.09 4.02
C PRO A 428 0.16 0.34 2.60
N PRO A 429 -0.65 0.91 1.67
CA PRO A 429 -0.21 1.18 0.31
C PRO A 429 1.05 2.04 0.19
N LEU A 430 1.25 3.06 1.04
CA LEU A 430 2.47 3.87 0.99
C LEU A 430 3.72 3.09 1.42
N LEU A 431 3.60 2.19 2.42
CA LEU A 431 4.70 1.28 2.77
C LEU A 431 5.01 0.34 1.60
N SER A 432 3.98 -0.22 0.96
CA SER A 432 4.17 -1.06 -0.23
C SER A 432 4.85 -0.30 -1.37
N GLY A 433 4.44 0.94 -1.67
CA GLY A 433 5.05 1.77 -2.70
C GLY A 433 6.53 2.05 -2.43
N GLY A 434 6.91 2.28 -1.18
CA GLY A 434 8.30 2.41 -0.75
C GLY A 434 9.11 1.13 -0.97
N ILE A 435 8.55 -0.03 -0.61
CA ILE A 435 9.18 -1.34 -0.83
C ILE A 435 9.34 -1.63 -2.33
N ALA A 436 8.28 -1.44 -3.12
CA ALA A 436 8.30 -1.65 -4.57
C ALA A 436 9.37 -0.79 -5.24
N THR A 437 9.45 0.49 -4.88
CA THR A 437 10.47 1.41 -5.42
C THR A 437 11.88 0.99 -5.01
N SER A 438 12.07 0.58 -3.75
CA SER A 438 13.37 0.06 -3.29
C SER A 438 13.79 -1.18 -4.08
N ILE A 439 12.86 -2.08 -4.37
CA ILE A 439 13.13 -3.28 -5.17
C ILE A 439 13.47 -2.91 -6.60
N LEU A 440 12.73 -1.98 -7.20
CA LEU A 440 13.03 -1.48 -8.54
C LEU A 440 14.47 -1.01 -8.63
N VAL A 441 14.88 -0.13 -7.71
CA VAL A 441 16.26 0.39 -7.65
C VAL A 441 17.23 -0.78 -7.53
N ASN A 442 17.05 -1.68 -6.56
CA ASN A 442 17.95 -2.81 -6.40
C ASN A 442 18.02 -3.73 -7.62
N LEU A 443 16.93 -3.96 -8.35
CA LEU A 443 16.93 -4.83 -9.53
C LEU A 443 17.75 -4.25 -10.68
N TYR A 444 17.74 -2.92 -10.84
CA TYR A 444 18.45 -2.21 -11.91
C TYR A 444 19.76 -1.54 -11.48
N ASP A 445 20.09 -1.62 -10.19
CA ASP A 445 21.40 -1.24 -9.67
C ASP A 445 22.46 -2.29 -10.07
N GLU A 446 23.47 -1.83 -10.80
CA GLU A 446 24.66 -2.62 -11.18
C GLU A 446 25.83 -2.40 -10.21
N THR A 447 25.71 -1.49 -9.25
CA THR A 447 26.75 -1.21 -8.26
C THR A 447 26.72 -2.23 -7.12
N ASP A 448 27.92 -2.57 -6.61
CA ASP A 448 28.03 -3.44 -5.45
C ASP A 448 27.46 -2.75 -4.20
N CYS A 449 26.30 -3.22 -3.74
CA CYS A 449 25.72 -2.81 -2.47
C CYS A 449 26.68 -3.16 -1.31
N SER A 450 26.84 -2.26 -0.34
CA SER A 450 27.63 -2.52 0.87
C SER A 450 27.05 -3.68 1.68
N ASP A 451 27.92 -4.49 2.30
CA ASP A 451 27.51 -5.61 3.15
C ASP A 451 26.87 -5.16 4.49
N GLU A 452 27.04 -3.89 4.86
CA GLU A 452 26.50 -3.30 6.09
C GLU A 452 25.12 -2.67 5.87
N ASP A 453 24.05 -3.43 6.17
CA ASP A 453 22.71 -2.88 6.36
C ASP A 453 22.47 -2.67 7.87
N GLU A 454 22.51 -1.42 8.34
CA GLU A 454 22.23 -1.09 9.75
C GLU A 454 20.84 -1.54 10.22
N LEU A 455 19.90 -1.70 9.28
CA LEU A 455 18.54 -2.16 9.55
C LEU A 455 18.45 -3.68 9.67
N LEU A 456 19.47 -4.43 9.24
CA LEU A 456 19.41 -5.88 9.16
C LEU A 456 19.34 -6.52 10.56
N ILE A 457 18.30 -7.32 10.78
CA ILE A 457 18.11 -8.05 12.03
C ILE A 457 18.70 -9.45 11.89
N THR A 458 19.91 -9.69 12.38
CA THR A 458 20.59 -11.01 12.28
C THR A 458 20.30 -11.96 13.44
N GLN A 459 19.73 -11.45 14.53
CA GLN A 459 19.39 -12.19 15.74
C GLN A 459 17.99 -11.82 16.23
N PRO A 460 17.30 -12.69 16.98
CA PRO A 460 15.94 -12.40 17.43
C PRO A 460 15.89 -11.18 18.35
N VAL A 461 14.94 -10.27 18.08
CA VAL A 461 14.92 -8.93 18.70
C VAL A 461 14.67 -8.93 20.21
N SER A 462 13.85 -9.87 20.72
CA SER A 462 13.55 -10.06 22.16
C SER A 462 12.63 -11.26 22.38
N ASN A 463 12.17 -11.48 23.62
CA ASN A 463 11.12 -12.46 23.95
C ASN A 463 9.75 -12.13 23.31
N SER A 464 9.43 -10.85 23.13
CA SER A 464 8.18 -10.38 22.52
C SER A 464 8.37 -8.97 21.96
N TYR A 465 7.93 -8.73 20.73
CA TYR A 465 8.11 -7.44 20.09
C TYR A 465 7.50 -6.27 20.87
N SER A 466 6.36 -6.48 21.54
CA SER A 466 5.72 -5.47 22.39
C SER A 466 6.66 -4.89 23.47
N SER A 467 7.65 -5.67 23.94
CA SER A 467 8.66 -5.21 24.91
C SER A 467 9.75 -4.31 24.30
N VAL A 468 9.89 -4.28 22.97
CA VAL A 468 10.93 -3.55 22.23
C VAL A 468 10.38 -2.29 21.57
N ILE A 469 9.06 -2.19 21.38
CA ILE A 469 8.42 -1.01 20.76
C ILE A 469 8.88 0.28 21.44
N ALA A 470 8.90 0.31 22.78
CA ALA A 470 9.36 1.49 23.52
C ALA A 470 10.81 1.87 23.19
N GLY A 471 11.71 0.88 23.03
CA GLY A 471 13.10 1.11 22.65
C GLY A 471 13.27 1.56 21.20
N ILE A 472 12.50 0.98 20.27
CA ILE A 472 12.50 1.37 18.85
C ILE A 472 11.93 2.79 18.69
N LYS A 473 10.84 3.11 19.39
CA LYS A 473 10.27 4.46 19.45
C LYS A 473 11.14 5.50 20.13
N VAL A 474 12.18 5.10 20.88
CA VAL A 474 13.10 6.05 21.53
C VAL A 474 14.40 6.20 20.73
N ARG A 475 14.86 5.16 20.01
CA ARG A 475 16.17 5.16 19.33
C ARG A 475 16.22 5.83 17.96
N ARG A 476 15.10 5.97 17.25
CA ARG A 476 15.05 6.55 15.88
C ARG A 476 13.77 7.31 15.66
#